data_AF-A0A6J6I788-F1
#
_entry.id   AF-A0A6J6I788-F1
#
_cell.length_a   1.000
_cell.length_b   1.000
_cell.length_c   1.000
_cell.angle_alpha   90.00
_cell.angle_beta   90.00
_cell.angle_gamma   90.00
#
_symmetry.space_group_name_H-M   'P 1'
#
loop_
_entity.id
_entity.type
_entity.pdbx_description
1 polymer ?
#
loop_
_entity_poly.entity_id
_entity_poly.type
_entity_poly.pdbx_seq_one_letter_code
_entity_poly.pdbx_strand_id
1 'polypeptide(L)'
;MTNNYDGIDLDFEGFAFVDKNTTWNSTKPNWVEFIKELSGVLKSKNKLLSVSTPYLYNPAEAQKGYFVYAWAEIAPYIDRLRIMTYDFSVSKPGPLGPLAWTEKTIKYAVSVMPASKVYVGIPGYGRDWVTKVEGTCPAEVAKVVKVGAKAATFVLRDASALAQGYGVVPIYDEVFGEVNFTYNKVYSGLTAAGLATTCTATRTAWYQDARSFTSRIGFVSKYRLGGVAQWTFGMEDMAGSQAIRDAALAIAPDQVVSSIALNTANAELMAPVEFGTIIELKAMFQLPDKLPISNLLVRIESKSANETEWREIATSTTGIDGAIQVPLLLSKSTSIRARSDGTWERLESISQEMPVLITRRISVNAPVAALKSQNFEITGVLSPHQGGVPVQLLQQRASKWIPVGTPVVTDANGAFIFSTVSAQKGFGKYKIKVAQDLLWDQADSEVFTVVIR
;
A
#
# COMPACT_ATOMS: atom_id res chain seq x y z
N MET A 1 11.66 -19.53 18.36
CA MET A 1 11.05 -18.73 19.45
C MET A 1 10.03 -19.62 20.13
N THR A 2 10.07 -19.75 21.46
CA THR A 2 9.31 -20.73 22.25
C THR A 2 7.78 -20.62 22.09
N ASN A 3 7.25 -19.41 21.96
CA ASN A 3 5.81 -19.14 21.99
C ASN A 3 5.22 -18.73 20.62
N ASN A 4 6.00 -18.82 19.54
CA ASN A 4 5.58 -18.47 18.17
C ASN A 4 4.94 -17.07 17.98
N TYR A 5 5.31 -16.07 18.78
CA TYR A 5 4.85 -14.69 18.54
C TYR A 5 5.33 -14.15 17.18
N ASP A 6 4.53 -13.29 16.55
CA ASP A 6 4.86 -12.62 15.28
C ASP A 6 5.98 -11.58 15.43
N GLY A 7 6.22 -11.11 16.65
CA GLY A 7 7.19 -10.05 16.93
C GLY A 7 7.28 -9.70 18.41
N ILE A 8 7.92 -8.55 18.66
CA ILE A 8 8.02 -7.93 19.98
C ILE A 8 7.40 -6.53 19.89
N ASP A 9 6.62 -6.15 20.91
CA ASP A 9 6.24 -4.75 21.16
C ASP A 9 7.03 -4.25 22.37
N LEU A 10 7.89 -3.26 22.16
CA LEU A 10 8.70 -2.66 23.21
C LEU A 10 7.93 -1.52 23.87
N ASP A 11 7.69 -1.66 25.17
CA ASP A 11 6.98 -0.69 25.99
C ASP A 11 7.88 -0.22 27.14
N PHE A 12 8.96 0.49 26.79
CA PHE A 12 9.94 0.99 27.75
C PHE A 12 9.61 2.44 28.13
N GLU A 13 8.88 2.59 29.23
CA GLU A 13 8.34 3.86 29.71
C GLU A 13 9.18 4.52 30.82
N GLY A 14 10.14 3.80 31.40
CA GLY A 14 10.95 4.28 32.52
C GLY A 14 11.71 5.57 32.21
N PHE A 15 12.23 5.70 30.99
CA PHE A 15 12.92 6.92 30.56
C PHE A 15 12.00 8.15 30.59
N ALA A 16 10.71 7.96 30.30
CA ALA A 16 9.74 9.04 30.20
C ALA A 16 9.21 9.49 31.56
N PHE A 17 8.93 8.53 32.45
CA PHE A 17 8.14 8.80 33.66
C PHE A 17 8.88 8.52 34.98
N VAL A 18 10.04 7.87 34.94
CA VAL A 18 10.87 7.59 36.12
C VAL A 18 12.15 8.42 36.09
N ASP A 19 12.85 8.42 34.96
CA ASP A 19 14.12 9.14 34.81
C ASP A 19 13.92 10.66 34.65
N LYS A 20 14.94 11.43 35.04
CA LYS A 20 14.96 12.87 34.77
C LYS A 20 15.26 13.13 33.30
N ASN A 21 14.58 14.11 32.71
CA ASN A 21 14.81 14.53 31.32
C ASN A 21 16.26 14.96 31.00
N THR A 22 17.05 15.33 32.01
CA THR A 22 18.49 15.63 31.89
C THR A 22 19.31 14.42 31.43
N THR A 23 18.81 13.20 31.62
CA THR A 23 19.46 11.96 31.17
C THR A 23 19.20 11.66 29.69
N TRP A 24 18.19 12.28 29.09
CA TRP A 24 17.71 11.89 27.76
C TRP A 24 18.76 12.07 26.67
N ASN A 25 19.66 13.05 26.78
CA ASN A 25 20.74 13.23 25.80
C ASN A 25 21.71 12.05 25.76
N SER A 26 21.96 11.40 26.89
CA SER A 26 22.78 10.18 26.96
C SER A 26 21.96 8.90 26.69
N THR A 27 20.68 8.87 27.08
CA THR A 27 19.82 7.69 26.88
C THR A 27 19.42 7.51 25.43
N LYS A 28 19.12 8.61 24.72
CA LYS A 28 18.67 8.61 23.32
C LYS A 28 19.58 7.80 22.37
N PRO A 29 20.91 8.03 22.29
CA PRO A 29 21.76 7.25 21.39
C PRO A 29 21.79 5.76 21.76
N ASN A 30 21.76 5.41 23.05
CA ASN A 30 21.71 4.01 23.50
C ASN A 30 20.38 3.34 23.12
N TRP A 31 19.28 4.08 23.22
CA TRP A 31 17.96 3.62 22.76
C TRP A 31 17.97 3.33 21.24
N VAL A 32 18.54 4.21 20.44
CA VAL A 32 18.63 4.02 18.98
C VAL A 32 19.47 2.80 18.62
N GLU A 33 20.65 2.61 19.22
CA GLU A 33 21.49 1.45 18.93
C GLU A 33 20.82 0.14 19.37
N PHE A 34 20.17 0.14 20.54
CA PHE A 34 19.38 -1.02 20.99
C PHE A 34 18.28 -1.41 20.01
N ILE A 35 17.51 -0.44 19.50
CA ILE A 35 16.45 -0.69 18.53
C ILE A 35 17.01 -1.24 17.22
N LYS A 36 18.15 -0.71 16.75
CA LYS A 36 18.83 -1.18 15.54
C LYS A 36 19.33 -2.62 15.69
N GLU A 37 19.99 -2.95 16.79
CA GLU A 37 20.46 -4.31 17.07
C GLU A 37 19.29 -5.31 17.17
N LEU A 38 18.25 -4.96 17.93
CA LEU A 38 17.07 -5.81 18.09
C LEU A 38 16.33 -6.02 16.75
N SER A 39 16.20 -4.97 15.93
CA SER A 39 15.62 -5.05 14.59
C SER A 39 16.37 -6.04 13.71
N GLY A 40 17.71 -5.99 13.70
CA GLY A 40 18.54 -6.93 12.94
C GLY A 40 18.29 -8.39 13.34
N VAL A 41 18.23 -8.66 14.64
CA VAL A 41 17.94 -9.99 15.18
C VAL A 41 16.53 -10.46 14.80
N LEU A 42 15.51 -9.61 14.95
CA LEU A 42 14.12 -9.98 14.64
C LEU A 42 13.90 -10.19 13.14
N LYS A 43 14.45 -9.33 12.28
CA LYS A 43 14.40 -9.47 10.82
C LYS A 43 15.03 -10.78 10.35
N SER A 44 16.18 -11.19 10.93
CA SER A 44 16.82 -12.48 10.63
C SER A 44 15.95 -13.70 10.95
N LYS A 45 14.89 -13.50 11.75
CA LYS A 45 13.93 -14.52 12.16
C LYS A 45 12.54 -14.32 11.56
N ASN A 46 12.40 -13.39 10.61
CA ASN A 46 11.12 -12.98 10.02
C ASN A 46 10.08 -12.57 11.10
N LYS A 47 10.51 -11.72 12.05
CA LYS A 47 9.69 -11.22 13.17
C LYS A 47 9.60 -9.70 13.15
N LEU A 48 8.46 -9.18 13.60
CA LEU A 48 8.17 -7.75 13.66
C LEU A 48 8.73 -7.08 14.92
N LEU A 49 9.08 -5.81 14.81
CA LEU A 49 9.40 -4.92 15.92
C LEU A 49 8.40 -3.75 15.98
N SER A 50 7.59 -3.74 17.04
CA SER A 50 6.76 -2.59 17.41
C SER A 50 7.38 -1.84 18.57
N VAL A 51 7.15 -0.53 18.64
CA VAL A 51 7.55 0.31 19.77
C VAL A 51 6.36 1.13 20.22
N SER A 52 6.05 1.07 21.52
CA SER A 52 5.07 1.91 22.19
C SER A 52 5.77 3.09 22.86
N THR A 53 5.31 4.32 22.56
CA THR A 53 5.93 5.53 23.12
C THR A 53 4.88 6.56 23.52
N PRO A 54 5.18 7.42 24.51
CA PRO A 54 4.43 8.65 24.73
C PRO A 54 4.45 9.56 23.49
N TYR A 55 3.63 10.61 23.51
CA TYR A 55 3.59 11.60 22.43
C TYR A 55 4.96 12.27 22.19
N LEU A 56 5.27 12.51 20.93
CA LEU A 56 6.45 13.27 20.54
C LEU A 56 6.09 14.35 19.54
N TYR A 57 6.78 15.48 19.63
CA TYR A 57 6.71 16.57 18.66
C TYR A 57 8.08 16.78 18.02
N ASN A 58 8.13 17.66 17.03
CA ASN A 58 9.38 18.00 16.36
C ASN A 58 10.42 18.50 17.39
N PRO A 59 11.56 17.80 17.59
CA PRO A 59 12.58 18.22 18.55
C PRO A 59 13.26 19.55 18.22
N ALA A 60 13.05 20.09 17.00
CA ALA A 60 13.47 21.43 16.59
C ALA A 60 12.54 22.54 17.13
N GLU A 61 11.31 22.21 17.54
CA GLU A 61 10.39 23.16 18.17
C GLU A 61 10.71 23.35 19.65
N ALA A 62 10.15 24.40 20.25
CA ALA A 62 10.29 24.68 21.68
C ALA A 62 9.66 23.58 22.54
N GLN A 63 8.50 23.05 22.13
CA GLN A 63 7.82 21.97 22.82
C GLN A 63 8.16 20.64 22.15
N LYS A 64 9.10 19.90 22.73
CA LYS A 64 9.66 18.69 22.10
C LYS A 64 8.90 17.41 22.42
N GLY A 65 8.14 17.36 23.53
CA GLY A 65 7.60 16.10 24.05
C GLY A 65 8.73 15.16 24.51
N TYR A 66 8.52 13.85 24.41
CA TYR A 66 9.46 12.83 24.92
C TYR A 66 10.58 12.48 23.93
N PHE A 67 11.45 13.45 23.60
CA PHE A 67 12.44 13.32 22.50
C PHE A 67 13.47 12.19 22.65
N VAL A 68 13.57 11.59 23.84
CA VAL A 68 14.39 10.41 24.11
C VAL A 68 14.07 9.23 23.20
N TYR A 69 12.82 9.09 22.73
CA TYR A 69 12.39 7.98 21.87
C TYR A 69 12.84 8.09 20.40
N ALA A 70 13.39 9.24 19.99
CA ALA A 70 14.11 9.41 18.73
C ALA A 70 13.40 8.87 17.46
N TRP A 71 12.10 9.15 17.28
CA TRP A 71 11.27 8.57 16.21
C TRP A 71 11.93 8.58 14.82
N ALA A 72 12.55 9.69 14.41
CA ALA A 72 13.22 9.80 13.11
C ALA A 72 14.42 8.83 12.97
N GLU A 73 15.19 8.63 14.03
CA GLU A 73 16.37 7.77 14.03
C GLU A 73 16.00 6.28 14.09
N ILE A 74 14.90 5.94 14.76
CA ILE A 74 14.43 4.55 14.86
C ILE A 74 13.52 4.10 13.70
N ALA A 75 12.99 5.05 12.92
CA ALA A 75 12.04 4.80 11.83
C ALA A 75 12.47 3.71 10.82
N PRO A 76 13.76 3.61 10.41
CA PRO A 76 14.21 2.55 9.48
C PRO A 76 14.23 1.14 10.11
N TYR A 77 14.24 1.05 11.44
CA TYR A 77 14.47 -0.19 12.18
C TYR A 77 13.18 -0.80 12.75
N ILE A 78 12.13 -0.02 12.96
CA ILE A 78 10.85 -0.50 13.49
C ILE A 78 9.85 -0.80 12.36
N ASP A 79 8.92 -1.72 12.62
CA ASP A 79 7.79 -2.00 11.73
C ASP A 79 6.57 -1.17 12.14
N ARG A 80 6.38 -0.92 13.44
CA ARG A 80 5.24 -0.16 13.97
C ARG A 80 5.64 0.78 15.10
N LEU A 81 5.08 1.98 15.08
CA LEU A 81 5.08 2.95 16.18
C LEU A 81 3.66 3.05 16.74
N ARG A 82 3.47 2.71 18.01
CA ARG A 82 2.21 2.89 18.73
C ARG A 82 2.34 4.10 19.63
N ILE A 83 1.61 5.16 19.31
CA ILE A 83 1.67 6.40 20.09
C ILE A 83 0.63 6.34 21.19
N MET A 84 1.05 6.47 22.45
CA MET A 84 0.19 6.56 23.62
C MET A 84 -0.49 7.93 23.67
N THR A 85 -1.42 8.18 22.74
CA THR A 85 -2.20 9.42 22.64
C THR A 85 -3.36 9.45 23.63
N TYR A 86 -3.03 9.18 24.88
CA TYR A 86 -3.89 9.27 26.05
C TYR A 86 -3.07 9.76 27.25
N ASP A 87 -3.70 9.92 28.40
CA ASP A 87 -3.08 10.50 29.61
C ASP A 87 -2.52 11.93 29.44
N PHE A 88 -3.18 12.74 28.62
CA PHE A 88 -2.97 14.19 28.56
C PHE A 88 -3.28 14.86 29.92
N SER A 89 -4.42 14.50 30.50
CA SER A 89 -4.83 14.95 31.84
C SER A 89 -4.64 13.81 32.84
N VAL A 90 -3.72 14.00 33.80
CA VAL A 90 -3.46 13.02 34.87
C VAL A 90 -3.72 13.62 36.25
N SER A 91 -3.04 14.72 36.60
CA SER A 91 -3.15 15.36 37.91
C SER A 91 -4.26 16.40 37.98
N LYS A 92 -4.62 17.00 36.85
CA LYS A 92 -5.69 17.99 36.74
C LYS A 92 -6.88 17.41 35.95
N PRO A 93 -8.13 17.76 36.29
CA PRO A 93 -9.29 17.36 35.50
C PRO A 93 -9.19 17.89 34.06
N GLY A 94 -9.53 17.04 33.09
CA GLY A 94 -9.53 17.41 31.68
C GLY A 94 -9.56 16.18 30.75
N PRO A 95 -9.53 16.42 29.44
CA PRO A 95 -9.59 15.34 28.44
C PRO A 95 -8.38 14.41 28.53
N LEU A 96 -8.58 13.15 28.17
CA LEU A 96 -7.58 12.09 28.17
C LEU A 96 -6.63 12.19 26.98
N GLY A 97 -7.12 12.58 25.81
CA GLY A 97 -6.31 12.73 24.60
C GLY A 97 -6.98 13.66 23.59
N PRO A 98 -7.04 14.98 23.85
CA PRO A 98 -7.79 15.92 23.02
C PRO A 98 -7.33 15.93 21.56
N LEU A 99 -8.27 16.04 20.63
CA LEU A 99 -8.04 15.84 19.18
C LEU A 99 -6.87 16.66 18.62
N ALA A 100 -6.76 17.95 18.94
CA ALA A 100 -5.69 18.81 18.42
C ALA A 100 -4.29 18.39 18.91
N TRP A 101 -4.19 17.92 20.16
CA TRP A 101 -2.95 17.41 20.75
C TRP A 101 -2.52 16.09 20.09
N THR A 102 -3.49 15.20 19.88
CA THR A 102 -3.34 13.93 19.15
C THR A 102 -2.91 14.17 17.69
N GLU A 103 -3.58 15.08 16.97
CA GLU A 103 -3.23 15.38 15.58
C GLU A 103 -1.82 15.99 15.45
N LYS A 104 -1.41 16.84 16.41
CA LYS A 104 -0.06 17.44 16.40
C LYS A 104 1.04 16.37 16.46
N THR A 105 0.88 15.34 17.29
CA THR A 105 1.89 14.28 17.40
C THR A 105 1.88 13.36 16.18
N ILE A 106 0.70 13.07 15.63
CA ILE A 106 0.54 12.32 14.37
C ILE A 106 1.27 13.03 13.23
N LYS A 107 1.05 14.34 13.06
CA LYS A 107 1.72 15.15 12.02
C LYS A 107 3.24 15.05 12.09
N TYR A 108 3.80 15.04 13.30
CA TYR A 108 5.24 14.84 13.45
C TYR A 108 5.66 13.41 13.07
N ALA A 109 4.97 12.38 13.58
CA ALA A 109 5.28 10.99 13.27
C ALA A 109 5.31 10.73 11.75
N VAL A 110 4.26 11.13 11.02
CA VAL A 110 4.17 10.92 9.57
C VAL A 110 5.15 11.77 8.76
N SER A 111 5.76 12.80 9.36
CA SER A 111 6.81 13.58 8.71
C SER A 111 8.18 12.91 8.76
N VAL A 112 8.37 11.93 9.65
CA VAL A 112 9.68 11.27 9.89
C VAL A 112 9.66 9.76 9.61
N MET A 113 8.49 9.17 9.37
CA MET A 113 8.35 7.77 8.96
C MET A 113 7.13 7.56 8.07
N PRO A 114 7.06 6.46 7.29
CA PRO A 114 5.86 6.12 6.52
C PRO A 114 4.63 6.06 7.43
N ALA A 115 3.53 6.68 7.00
CA ALA A 115 2.30 6.77 7.80
C ALA A 115 1.75 5.39 8.17
N SER A 116 1.92 4.39 7.30
CA SER A 116 1.54 2.99 7.54
C SER A 116 2.23 2.33 8.74
N LYS A 117 3.32 2.90 9.27
CA LYS A 117 3.95 2.44 10.51
C LYS A 117 3.29 3.00 11.77
N VAL A 118 2.51 4.07 11.67
CA VAL A 118 2.02 4.85 12.81
C VAL A 118 0.66 4.34 13.27
N TYR A 119 0.48 4.13 14.57
CA TYR A 119 -0.77 3.70 15.19
C TYR A 119 -1.18 4.69 16.28
N VAL A 120 -2.42 5.19 16.23
CA VAL A 120 -2.96 6.15 17.21
C VAL A 120 -3.57 5.42 18.41
N GLY A 121 -3.20 5.83 19.62
CA GLY A 121 -3.68 5.25 20.87
C GLY A 121 -5.11 5.66 21.21
N ILE A 122 -5.96 4.71 21.58
CA ILE A 122 -7.33 4.97 22.08
C ILE A 122 -7.52 4.34 23.48
N PRO A 123 -7.87 5.13 24.52
CA PRO A 123 -8.11 4.62 25.86
C PRO A 123 -9.51 4.01 26.00
N GLY A 124 -9.56 2.78 26.51
CA GLY A 124 -10.75 2.06 26.97
C GLY A 124 -11.12 2.38 28.42
N TYR A 125 -10.67 3.50 28.97
CA TYR A 125 -10.95 3.89 30.35
C TYR A 125 -11.35 5.36 30.43
N GLY A 126 -11.92 5.73 31.57
CA GLY A 126 -12.14 7.11 31.98
C GLY A 126 -11.34 7.48 33.22
N ARG A 127 -11.21 8.78 33.50
CA ARG A 127 -10.62 9.32 34.72
C ARG A 127 -11.62 10.22 35.44
N ASP A 128 -11.57 10.19 36.77
CA ASP A 128 -12.49 10.90 37.65
C ASP A 128 -11.72 11.59 38.79
N TRP A 129 -11.83 12.92 38.84
CA TRP A 129 -11.11 13.78 39.79
C TRP A 129 -12.05 14.40 40.82
N VAL A 130 -11.57 14.52 42.05
CA VAL A 130 -12.19 15.39 43.06
C VAL A 130 -11.87 16.84 42.74
N THR A 131 -12.88 17.64 42.45
CA THR A 131 -12.75 19.06 42.08
C THR A 131 -13.17 20.01 43.19
N LYS A 132 -14.01 19.55 44.12
CA LYS A 132 -14.41 20.29 45.33
C LYS A 132 -14.72 19.32 46.47
N VAL A 133 -14.46 19.73 47.70
CA VAL A 133 -14.91 19.01 48.91
C VAL A 133 -15.56 20.01 49.86
N GLU A 134 -16.75 19.67 50.34
CA GLU A 134 -17.51 20.45 51.31
C GLU A 134 -17.79 19.57 52.54
N GLY A 135 -17.56 20.12 53.75
CA GLY A 135 -17.65 19.37 55.00
C GLY A 135 -16.32 18.70 55.39
N THR A 136 -16.39 17.76 56.34
CA THR A 136 -15.22 17.02 56.83
C THR A 136 -15.33 15.56 56.40
N CYS A 137 -14.39 15.10 55.59
CA CYS A 137 -14.45 13.72 55.11
C CYS A 137 -14.09 12.73 56.21
N PRO A 138 -14.73 11.55 56.24
CA PRO A 138 -14.36 10.47 57.12
C PRO A 138 -12.87 10.08 57.00
N ALA A 139 -12.26 9.66 58.11
CA ALA A 139 -10.82 9.41 58.20
C ALA A 139 -10.32 8.38 57.18
N GLU A 140 -11.14 7.39 56.85
CA GLU A 140 -10.85 6.31 55.91
C GLU A 140 -10.73 6.79 54.45
N VAL A 141 -11.41 7.87 54.07
CA VAL A 141 -11.38 8.41 52.70
C VAL A 141 -10.66 9.76 52.58
N ALA A 142 -10.40 10.46 53.69
CA ALA A 142 -9.84 11.82 53.69
C ALA A 142 -8.52 11.98 52.91
N LYS A 143 -7.72 10.90 52.78
CA LYS A 143 -6.46 10.92 52.01
C LYS A 143 -6.68 10.93 50.49
N VAL A 144 -7.77 10.34 50.01
CA VAL A 144 -8.06 10.16 48.58
C VAL A 144 -9.21 11.02 48.08
N VAL A 145 -10.09 11.47 48.98
CA VAL A 145 -11.18 12.41 48.69
C VAL A 145 -10.73 13.82 49.06
N LYS A 146 -9.87 14.39 48.21
CA LYS A 146 -9.40 15.77 48.31
C LYS A 146 -9.03 16.33 46.95
N VAL A 147 -9.13 17.65 46.80
CA VAL A 147 -8.68 18.33 45.57
C VAL A 147 -7.17 18.09 45.38
N GLY A 148 -6.78 17.77 44.15
CA GLY A 148 -5.41 17.42 43.81
C GLY A 148 -5.00 15.97 44.15
N ALA A 149 -5.91 15.14 44.64
CA ALA A 149 -5.68 13.69 44.68
C ALA A 149 -5.55 13.12 43.26
N LYS A 150 -4.86 11.98 43.15
CA LYS A 150 -4.76 11.24 41.88
C LYS A 150 -6.16 10.89 41.38
N ALA A 151 -6.39 11.06 40.08
CA ALA A 151 -7.65 10.65 39.45
C ALA A 151 -7.94 9.17 39.73
N ALA A 152 -9.20 8.86 40.04
CA ALA A 152 -9.68 7.49 39.97
C ALA A 152 -9.83 7.07 38.50
N THR A 153 -9.51 5.83 38.18
CA THR A 153 -9.73 5.27 36.84
C THR A 153 -10.97 4.38 36.88
N PHE A 154 -11.81 4.47 35.86
CA PHE A 154 -12.96 3.58 35.68
C PHE A 154 -12.94 2.96 34.28
N VAL A 155 -13.53 1.77 34.15
CA VAL A 155 -13.65 1.07 32.87
C VAL A 155 -14.66 1.80 31.98
N LEU A 156 -14.34 2.06 30.72
CA LEU A 156 -15.17 2.90 29.85
C LEU A 156 -16.60 2.38 29.69
N ARG A 157 -16.80 1.05 29.62
CA ARG A 157 -18.14 0.45 29.55
C ARG A 157 -19.05 0.77 30.75
N ASP A 158 -18.48 1.16 31.90
CA ASP A 158 -19.23 1.49 33.11
C ASP A 158 -19.58 2.99 33.19
N ALA A 159 -19.09 3.82 32.26
CA ALA A 159 -19.24 5.27 32.29
C ALA A 159 -20.72 5.72 32.31
N SER A 160 -21.54 5.08 31.47
CA SER A 160 -22.97 5.38 31.37
C SER A 160 -23.70 5.03 32.67
N ALA A 161 -23.41 3.87 33.25
CA ALA A 161 -23.97 3.45 34.53
C ALA A 161 -23.54 4.38 35.67
N LEU A 162 -22.27 4.82 35.66
CA LEU A 162 -21.77 5.79 36.63
C LEU A 162 -22.54 7.12 36.56
N ALA A 163 -22.72 7.69 35.37
CA ALA A 163 -23.48 8.93 35.20
C ALA A 163 -24.96 8.77 35.60
N GLN A 164 -25.60 7.69 35.16
CA GLN A 164 -27.00 7.37 35.51
C GLN A 164 -27.20 7.18 37.02
N GLY A 165 -26.26 6.51 37.70
CA GLY A 165 -26.31 6.29 39.14
C GLY A 165 -26.32 7.58 39.97
N TYR A 166 -25.86 8.69 39.39
CA TYR A 166 -25.91 10.02 40.00
C TYR A 166 -26.93 10.97 39.36
N GLY A 167 -27.74 10.49 38.40
CA GLY A 167 -28.78 11.27 37.74
C GLY A 167 -28.22 12.42 36.89
N VAL A 168 -27.00 12.30 36.37
CA VAL A 168 -26.35 13.33 35.56
C VAL A 168 -26.29 12.92 34.09
N VAL A 169 -26.40 13.89 33.20
CA VAL A 169 -26.33 13.67 31.75
C VAL A 169 -24.92 13.96 31.25
N PRO A 170 -24.22 12.99 30.63
CA PRO A 170 -22.92 13.23 30.02
C PRO A 170 -22.98 14.19 28.84
N ILE A 171 -21.98 15.07 28.74
CA ILE A 171 -21.85 16.07 27.68
C ILE A 171 -20.65 15.71 26.81
N TYR A 172 -20.87 15.60 25.50
CA TYR A 172 -19.80 15.45 24.52
C TYR A 172 -19.24 16.82 24.16
N ASP A 173 -17.93 16.96 24.30
CA ASP A 173 -17.18 18.14 23.88
C ASP A 173 -16.61 17.91 22.48
N GLU A 174 -17.15 18.61 21.48
CA GLU A 174 -16.74 18.51 20.08
C GLU A 174 -15.29 18.99 19.83
N VAL A 175 -14.78 19.91 20.64
CA VAL A 175 -13.43 20.46 20.48
C VAL A 175 -12.38 19.44 20.92
N PHE A 176 -12.63 18.78 22.04
CA PHE A 176 -11.73 17.75 22.55
C PHE A 176 -12.03 16.35 21.99
N GLY A 177 -13.25 16.15 21.46
CA GLY A 177 -13.75 14.87 20.98
C GLY A 177 -13.90 13.84 22.10
N GLU A 178 -14.37 14.26 23.28
CA GLU A 178 -14.47 13.43 24.49
C GLU A 178 -15.71 13.77 25.30
N VAL A 179 -16.14 12.85 26.18
CA VAL A 179 -17.31 13.02 27.03
C VAL A 179 -16.88 13.39 28.44
N ASN A 180 -17.61 14.31 29.06
CA ASN A 180 -17.43 14.65 30.46
C ASN A 180 -18.77 14.79 31.20
N PHE A 181 -18.72 14.61 32.52
CA PHE A 181 -19.81 14.97 33.42
C PHE A 181 -19.29 15.31 34.80
N THR A 182 -20.09 16.05 35.57
CA THR A 182 -19.79 16.38 36.97
C THR A 182 -20.92 15.89 37.86
N TYR A 183 -20.57 15.28 38.99
CA TYR A 183 -21.52 14.74 39.95
C TYR A 183 -21.04 14.96 41.40
N ASN A 184 -21.96 14.84 42.36
CA ASN A 184 -21.65 14.94 43.78
C ASN A 184 -21.74 13.57 44.44
N LYS A 185 -20.74 13.24 45.27
CA LYS A 185 -20.72 12.01 46.08
C LYS A 185 -20.58 12.35 47.55
N VAL A 186 -21.54 11.89 48.34
CA VAL A 186 -21.55 12.05 49.80
C VAL A 186 -20.81 10.88 50.44
N TYR A 187 -19.92 11.19 51.38
CA TYR A 187 -19.22 10.23 52.22
C TYR A 187 -19.61 10.48 53.66
N SER A 188 -20.08 9.44 54.35
CA SER A 188 -20.48 9.50 55.75
C SER A 188 -19.72 8.44 56.53
N GLY A 189 -19.24 8.81 57.72
CA GLY A 189 -18.39 7.95 58.53
C GLY A 189 -17.92 8.66 59.80
N LEU A 190 -16.73 8.32 60.28
CA LEU A 190 -16.16 8.88 61.51
C LEU A 190 -14.88 9.68 61.23
N THR A 191 -14.65 10.75 61.99
CA THR A 191 -13.34 11.40 62.07
C THR A 191 -12.34 10.51 62.80
N ALA A 192 -11.05 10.89 62.76
CA ALA A 192 -10.01 10.18 63.54
C ALA A 192 -10.26 10.20 65.05
N ALA A 193 -11.06 11.16 65.55
CA ALA A 193 -11.49 11.25 66.94
C ALA A 193 -12.77 10.44 67.26
N GLY A 194 -13.29 9.67 66.31
CA GLY A 194 -14.50 8.86 66.48
C GLY A 194 -15.82 9.63 66.38
N LEU A 195 -15.79 10.90 65.95
CA LEU A 195 -17.00 11.72 65.79
C LEU A 195 -17.66 11.49 64.43
N ALA A 196 -19.00 11.37 64.39
CA ALA A 196 -19.76 11.28 63.15
C ALA A 196 -19.48 12.50 62.24
N THR A 197 -19.26 12.25 60.96
CA THR A 197 -18.93 13.28 59.99
C THR A 197 -19.44 12.95 58.61
N THR A 198 -19.59 13.99 57.79
CA THR A 198 -19.95 13.85 56.39
C THR A 198 -19.24 14.89 55.54
N CYS A 199 -18.88 14.50 54.32
CA CYS A 199 -18.46 15.43 53.28
C CYS A 199 -19.12 15.11 51.96
N THR A 200 -19.31 16.15 51.15
CA THR A 200 -19.71 16.03 49.76
C THR A 200 -18.51 16.35 48.89
N ALA A 201 -18.11 15.40 48.05
CA ALA A 201 -17.10 15.63 47.01
C ALA A 201 -17.78 15.89 45.67
N THR A 202 -17.51 17.03 45.06
CA THR A 202 -17.80 17.24 43.64
C THR A 202 -16.71 16.57 42.82
N ARG A 203 -17.13 15.80 41.83
CA ARG A 203 -16.29 14.93 41.03
C ARG A 203 -16.53 15.19 39.54
N THR A 204 -15.48 15.28 38.76
CA THR A 204 -15.56 15.50 37.32
C THR A 204 -14.90 14.31 36.61
N ALA A 205 -15.67 13.64 35.76
CA ALA A 205 -15.24 12.51 34.97
C ALA A 205 -15.00 12.90 33.51
N TRP A 206 -13.97 12.35 32.89
CA TRP A 206 -13.68 12.42 31.45
C TRP A 206 -13.43 11.02 30.90
N TYR A 207 -14.00 10.73 29.73
CA TYR A 207 -13.88 9.45 29.05
C TYR A 207 -14.17 9.58 27.55
N GLN A 208 -14.06 8.47 26.83
CA GLN A 208 -14.37 8.40 25.40
C GLN A 208 -15.65 7.59 25.15
N ASP A 209 -16.35 7.88 24.06
CA ASP A 209 -17.46 7.06 23.59
C ASP A 209 -17.28 6.69 22.10
N ALA A 210 -18.30 6.09 21.49
CA ALA A 210 -18.27 5.72 20.08
C ALA A 210 -17.94 6.91 19.13
N ARG A 211 -18.35 8.14 19.47
CA ARG A 211 -18.02 9.35 18.69
C ARG A 211 -16.55 9.69 18.84
N SER A 212 -16.04 9.66 20.07
CA SER A 212 -14.62 9.85 20.37
C SER A 212 -13.73 8.86 19.61
N PHE A 213 -14.12 7.59 19.55
CA PHE A 213 -13.40 6.56 18.80
C PHE A 213 -13.45 6.84 17.30
N THR A 214 -14.63 7.14 16.76
CA THR A 214 -14.81 7.49 15.35
C THR A 214 -13.92 8.67 14.93
N SER A 215 -13.88 9.75 15.70
CA SER A 215 -13.02 10.90 15.40
C SER A 215 -11.52 10.55 15.39
N ARG A 216 -11.07 9.64 16.26
CA ARG A 216 -9.66 9.21 16.33
C ARG A 216 -9.30 8.23 15.23
N ILE A 217 -10.19 7.30 14.90
CA ILE A 217 -10.02 6.44 13.73
C ILE A 217 -10.08 7.26 12.43
N GLY A 218 -10.81 8.38 12.42
CA GLY A 218 -10.78 9.35 11.33
C GLY A 218 -9.36 9.86 11.01
N PHE A 219 -8.43 9.89 11.98
CA PHE A 219 -7.03 10.17 11.70
C PHE A 219 -6.35 9.08 10.86
N VAL A 220 -6.75 7.81 11.04
CA VAL A 220 -6.25 6.69 10.24
C VAL A 220 -6.57 6.94 8.77
N SER A 221 -7.82 7.25 8.44
CA SER A 221 -8.20 7.59 7.06
C SER A 221 -7.54 8.88 6.57
N LYS A 222 -7.53 9.94 7.40
CA LYS A 222 -7.00 11.27 7.03
C LYS A 222 -5.51 11.24 6.70
N TYR A 223 -4.72 10.46 7.44
CA TYR A 223 -3.26 10.41 7.32
C TYR A 223 -2.72 9.11 6.74
N ARG A 224 -3.60 8.14 6.43
CA ARG A 224 -3.22 6.77 6.02
C ARG A 224 -2.31 6.09 7.05
N LEU A 225 -2.73 6.17 8.31
CA LEU A 225 -2.01 5.53 9.42
C LEU A 225 -2.12 4.01 9.32
N GLY A 226 -1.21 3.29 9.99
CA GLY A 226 -1.27 1.83 10.10
C GLY A 226 -2.46 1.31 10.90
N GLY A 227 -3.10 2.15 11.72
CA GLY A 227 -4.34 1.84 12.43
C GLY A 227 -4.45 2.52 13.80
N VAL A 228 -5.18 1.86 14.71
CA VAL A 228 -5.33 2.27 16.11
C VAL A 228 -4.70 1.24 17.05
N ALA A 229 -4.28 1.69 18.24
CA ALA A 229 -3.80 0.84 19.33
C ALA A 229 -4.67 1.07 20.58
N GLN A 230 -5.42 0.06 21.00
CA GLN A 230 -6.41 0.20 22.07
C GLN A 230 -5.86 -0.20 23.44
N TRP A 231 -5.94 0.71 24.41
CA TRP A 231 -5.55 0.46 25.80
C TRP A 231 -6.73 0.53 26.77
N THR A 232 -7.25 -0.57 27.32
CA THR A 232 -6.99 -1.96 26.93
C THR A 232 -8.21 -2.52 26.24
N PHE A 233 -7.98 -3.39 25.25
CA PHE A 233 -9.02 -4.10 24.55
C PHE A 233 -10.01 -4.78 25.52
N GLY A 234 -11.29 -4.68 25.21
CA GLY A 234 -12.37 -5.17 26.06
C GLY A 234 -12.78 -4.21 27.16
N MET A 235 -12.21 -3.01 27.34
CA MET A 235 -12.75 -2.05 28.32
C MET A 235 -13.82 -1.10 27.75
N GLU A 236 -13.93 -1.04 26.43
CA GLU A 236 -14.94 -0.31 25.68
C GLU A 236 -16.35 -0.91 25.80
N ASP A 237 -17.37 -0.11 25.50
CA ASP A 237 -18.73 -0.60 25.33
C ASP A 237 -18.99 -1.17 23.91
N MET A 238 -20.18 -1.74 23.72
CA MET A 238 -20.56 -2.32 22.42
C MET A 238 -20.57 -1.29 21.29
N ALA A 239 -20.96 -0.04 21.58
CA ALA A 239 -20.98 1.03 20.59
C ALA A 239 -19.56 1.42 20.15
N GLY A 240 -18.62 1.51 21.09
CA GLY A 240 -17.20 1.72 20.82
C GLY A 240 -16.58 0.57 20.02
N SER A 241 -16.89 -0.68 20.40
CA SER A 241 -16.46 -1.88 19.65
C SER A 241 -16.94 -1.84 18.20
N GLN A 242 -18.21 -1.48 18.01
CA GLN A 242 -18.84 -1.39 16.69
C GLN A 242 -18.21 -0.26 15.85
N ALA A 243 -17.95 0.90 16.46
CA ALA A 243 -17.29 2.02 15.79
C ALA A 243 -15.88 1.64 15.29
N ILE A 244 -15.11 0.90 16.10
CA ILE A 244 -13.80 0.38 15.69
C ILE A 244 -13.94 -0.57 14.49
N ARG A 245 -14.89 -1.51 14.56
CA ARG A 245 -15.12 -2.50 13.51
C ARG A 245 -15.56 -1.86 12.19
N ASP A 246 -16.54 -0.97 12.24
CA ASP A 246 -17.08 -0.32 11.04
C ASP A 246 -16.03 0.53 10.35
N ALA A 247 -15.22 1.26 11.12
CA ALA A 247 -14.14 2.05 10.55
C ALA A 247 -13.02 1.16 9.98
N ALA A 248 -12.68 0.03 10.62
CA ALA A 248 -11.73 -0.91 10.06
C ALA A 248 -12.21 -1.51 8.71
N LEU A 249 -13.49 -1.86 8.60
CA LEU A 249 -14.10 -2.36 7.36
C LEU A 249 -14.22 -1.28 6.27
N ALA A 250 -14.28 0.00 6.65
CA ALA A 250 -14.32 1.09 5.69
C ALA A 250 -12.93 1.47 5.13
N ILE A 251 -11.85 1.14 5.84
CA ILE A 251 -10.47 1.52 5.48
C ILE A 251 -9.74 0.38 4.74
N ALA A 252 -10.07 -0.88 5.02
CA ALA A 252 -9.47 -2.05 4.39
C ALA A 252 -10.50 -2.83 3.53
N PRO A 253 -10.08 -3.52 2.45
CA PRO A 253 -8.70 -3.68 1.98
C PRO A 253 -8.17 -2.46 1.22
N ASP A 254 -6.87 -2.19 1.33
CA ASP A 254 -6.21 -1.04 0.70
C ASP A 254 -6.23 -1.17 -0.83
N GLN A 255 -6.47 -0.07 -1.55
CA GLN A 255 -6.47 -0.09 -3.01
C GLN A 255 -5.04 -0.26 -3.54
N VAL A 256 -4.86 -1.19 -4.49
CA VAL A 256 -3.58 -1.35 -5.20
C VAL A 256 -3.72 -0.79 -6.61
N VAL A 257 -2.87 0.19 -6.93
CA VAL A 257 -2.79 0.82 -8.25
C VAL A 257 -1.69 0.14 -9.04
N SER A 258 -2.01 -0.33 -10.24
CA SER A 258 -1.05 -0.98 -11.13
C SER A 258 -0.94 -0.29 -12.48
N SER A 259 0.25 -0.37 -13.08
CA SER A 259 0.50 0.08 -14.46
C SER A 259 1.49 -0.86 -15.15
N ILE A 260 1.42 -0.90 -16.47
CA ILE A 260 2.32 -1.70 -17.32
C ILE A 260 2.89 -0.86 -18.45
N ALA A 261 4.09 -1.20 -18.89
CA ALA A 261 4.76 -0.61 -20.04
C ALA A 261 5.67 -1.65 -20.71
N LEU A 262 5.87 -1.54 -22.02
CA LEU A 262 6.88 -2.31 -22.75
C LEU A 262 8.14 -1.48 -22.93
N ASN A 263 9.29 -2.10 -22.73
CA ASN A 263 10.58 -1.51 -23.05
C ASN A 263 11.00 -1.99 -24.45
N THR A 264 10.35 -1.48 -25.49
CA THR A 264 10.84 -1.64 -26.86
C THR A 264 11.74 -0.46 -27.19
N ALA A 265 12.86 -0.69 -27.89
CA ALA A 265 13.83 0.35 -28.27
C ALA A 265 13.24 1.55 -29.02
N ASN A 266 11.97 1.45 -29.46
CA ASN A 266 11.14 2.55 -29.91
C ASN A 266 10.01 2.76 -28.88
N ALA A 267 10.18 3.76 -28.01
CA ALA A 267 9.20 4.19 -27.01
C ALA A 267 8.06 5.04 -27.60
N GLU A 268 7.70 4.80 -28.87
CA GLU A 268 6.51 5.36 -29.50
C GLU A 268 5.48 4.24 -29.69
N LEU A 269 4.26 4.53 -29.22
CA LEU A 269 3.11 3.64 -29.18
C LEU A 269 2.91 2.81 -30.48
N MET A 270 2.51 1.55 -30.30
CA MET A 270 1.88 0.69 -31.33
C MET A 270 2.76 0.12 -32.46
N ALA A 271 4.09 0.22 -32.41
CA ALA A 271 4.92 -0.47 -33.40
C ALA A 271 4.73 -2.01 -33.28
N PRO A 272 4.39 -2.71 -34.38
CA PRO A 272 4.27 -4.16 -34.34
C PRO A 272 5.60 -4.83 -34.03
N VAL A 273 5.56 -5.91 -33.25
CA VAL A 273 6.73 -6.68 -32.84
C VAL A 273 6.88 -7.89 -33.76
N GLU A 274 8.08 -8.10 -34.30
CA GLU A 274 8.32 -9.27 -35.15
C GLU A 274 8.28 -10.57 -34.33
N PHE A 275 7.64 -11.61 -34.88
CA PHE A 275 7.61 -12.95 -34.30
C PHE A 275 9.00 -13.46 -33.89
N GLY A 276 9.10 -13.97 -32.66
CA GLY A 276 10.34 -14.47 -32.10
C GLY A 276 11.15 -13.42 -31.32
N THR A 277 10.70 -12.16 -31.32
CA THR A 277 11.31 -11.10 -30.51
C THR A 277 10.86 -11.20 -29.06
N ILE A 278 11.81 -11.16 -28.13
CA ILE A 278 11.52 -11.04 -26.69
C ILE A 278 11.17 -9.58 -26.40
N ILE A 279 10.02 -9.36 -25.77
CA ILE A 279 9.62 -8.05 -25.26
C ILE A 279 9.82 -8.01 -23.74
N GLU A 280 10.32 -6.90 -23.21
CA GLU A 280 10.36 -6.68 -21.77
C GLU A 280 9.11 -5.96 -21.30
N LEU A 281 8.30 -6.64 -20.50
CA LEU A 281 7.19 -6.04 -19.77
C LEU A 281 7.69 -5.52 -18.43
N LYS A 282 7.54 -4.23 -18.19
CA LYS A 282 7.65 -3.62 -16.87
C LYS A 282 6.26 -3.43 -16.29
N ALA A 283 6.04 -3.88 -15.06
CA ALA A 283 4.82 -3.58 -14.31
C ALA A 283 5.15 -2.93 -12.97
N MET A 284 4.34 -1.98 -12.53
CA MET A 284 4.46 -1.28 -11.26
C MET A 284 3.19 -1.51 -10.43
N PHE A 285 3.36 -1.78 -9.13
CA PHE A 285 2.28 -1.91 -8.16
C PHE A 285 2.57 -1.04 -6.94
N GLN A 286 1.67 -0.12 -6.66
CA GLN A 286 1.83 0.89 -5.61
C GLN A 286 0.49 1.22 -4.95
N LEU A 287 0.54 1.81 -3.77
CA LEU A 287 -0.63 2.40 -3.13
C LEU A 287 -1.02 3.73 -3.83
N PRO A 288 -2.22 4.29 -3.59
CA PRO A 288 -2.65 5.51 -4.29
C PRO A 288 -1.79 6.76 -3.97
N ASP A 289 -0.95 6.72 -2.92
CA ASP A 289 0.05 7.75 -2.59
C ASP A 289 1.42 7.49 -3.23
N LYS A 290 1.51 6.50 -4.13
CA LYS A 290 2.73 6.07 -4.82
C LYS A 290 3.75 5.35 -3.93
N LEU A 291 3.38 4.91 -2.73
CA LEU A 291 4.24 4.00 -1.97
C LEU A 291 4.34 2.65 -2.69
N PRO A 292 5.57 2.17 -3.00
CA PRO A 292 5.76 0.91 -3.69
C PRO A 292 5.36 -0.27 -2.81
N ILE A 293 4.79 -1.31 -3.42
CA ILE A 293 4.45 -2.54 -2.72
C ILE A 293 5.49 -3.60 -3.05
N SER A 294 6.36 -3.92 -2.10
CA SER A 294 7.36 -4.99 -2.24
C SER A 294 6.80 -6.37 -1.92
N ASN A 295 7.41 -7.43 -2.48
CA ASN A 295 7.04 -8.82 -2.23
C ASN A 295 5.59 -9.17 -2.61
N LEU A 296 5.02 -8.45 -3.57
CA LEU A 296 3.69 -8.73 -4.11
C LEU A 296 3.81 -9.73 -5.26
N LEU A 297 3.09 -10.85 -5.19
CA LEU A 297 2.98 -11.78 -6.31
C LEU A 297 2.13 -11.15 -7.42
N VAL A 298 2.69 -11.06 -8.61
CA VAL A 298 2.07 -10.50 -9.81
C VAL A 298 1.98 -11.57 -10.88
N ARG A 299 0.82 -11.67 -11.50
CA ARG A 299 0.51 -12.57 -12.61
C ARG A 299 0.39 -11.75 -13.90
N ILE A 300 1.09 -12.17 -14.94
CA ILE A 300 0.96 -11.61 -16.28
C ILE A 300 0.01 -12.49 -17.06
N GLU A 301 -1.04 -11.90 -17.59
CA GLU A 301 -2.07 -12.60 -18.33
C GLU A 301 -2.12 -12.10 -19.77
N SER A 302 -2.47 -13.01 -20.69
CA SER A 302 -2.71 -12.68 -22.10
C SER A 302 -4.05 -13.19 -22.58
N LYS A 303 -4.61 -12.51 -23.58
CA LYS A 303 -5.82 -12.93 -24.30
C LYS A 303 -5.70 -12.53 -25.77
N SER A 304 -5.78 -13.49 -26.68
CA SER A 304 -5.82 -13.22 -28.12
C SER A 304 -7.23 -12.96 -28.62
N ALA A 305 -7.35 -12.42 -29.84
CA ALA A 305 -8.65 -12.06 -30.45
C ALA A 305 -9.63 -13.24 -30.59
N ASN A 306 -9.12 -14.48 -30.62
CA ASN A 306 -9.92 -15.70 -30.71
C ASN A 306 -10.20 -16.37 -29.36
N GLU A 307 -9.84 -15.73 -28.24
CA GLU A 307 -9.97 -16.27 -26.90
C GLU A 307 -10.95 -15.43 -26.07
N THR A 308 -11.77 -16.10 -25.26
CA THR A 308 -12.69 -15.45 -24.32
C THR A 308 -12.07 -15.29 -22.93
N GLU A 309 -11.20 -16.22 -22.55
CA GLU A 309 -10.58 -16.29 -21.23
C GLU A 309 -9.15 -15.74 -21.24
N TRP A 310 -8.78 -15.09 -20.13
CA TRP A 310 -7.40 -14.71 -19.86
C TRP A 310 -6.59 -15.92 -19.41
N ARG A 311 -5.35 -16.02 -19.89
CA ARG A 311 -4.42 -17.08 -19.51
C ARG A 311 -3.18 -16.49 -18.86
N GLU A 312 -2.76 -17.05 -17.74
CA GLU A 312 -1.49 -16.70 -17.12
C GLU A 312 -0.33 -17.18 -18.01
N ILE A 313 0.58 -16.26 -18.35
CA ILE A 313 1.77 -16.53 -19.17
C ILE A 313 3.08 -16.33 -18.42
N ALA A 314 3.05 -15.62 -17.29
CA ALA A 314 4.20 -15.48 -16.40
C ALA A 314 3.75 -15.07 -15.00
N THR A 315 4.61 -15.32 -14.02
CA THR A 315 4.49 -14.78 -12.67
C THR A 315 5.81 -14.18 -12.22
N SER A 316 5.74 -13.14 -11.40
CA SER A 316 6.90 -12.51 -10.80
C SER A 316 6.52 -11.86 -9.47
N THR A 317 7.50 -11.45 -8.69
CA THR A 317 7.28 -10.80 -7.39
C THR A 317 7.93 -9.43 -7.40
N THR A 318 7.20 -8.41 -6.95
CA THR A 318 7.69 -7.03 -6.96
C THR A 318 8.93 -6.84 -6.09
N GLY A 319 9.89 -6.06 -6.60
CA GLY A 319 11.03 -5.58 -5.85
C GLY A 319 10.66 -4.53 -4.81
N ILE A 320 11.68 -4.00 -4.11
CA ILE A 320 11.52 -2.92 -3.12
C ILE A 320 10.95 -1.63 -3.70
N ASP A 321 11.09 -1.44 -5.01
CA ASP A 321 10.57 -0.33 -5.80
C ASP A 321 9.14 -0.57 -6.30
N GLY A 322 8.52 -1.70 -5.94
CA GLY A 322 7.16 -2.06 -6.36
C GLY A 322 7.09 -2.47 -7.82
N ALA A 323 8.22 -2.73 -8.47
CA ALA A 323 8.30 -3.06 -9.88
C ALA A 323 8.58 -4.55 -10.11
N ILE A 324 8.14 -5.05 -11.26
CA ILE A 324 8.67 -6.27 -11.88
C ILE A 324 9.12 -5.97 -13.30
N GLN A 325 10.07 -6.77 -13.79
CA GLN A 325 10.45 -6.84 -15.19
C GLN A 325 10.38 -8.30 -15.63
N VAL A 326 9.64 -8.58 -16.69
CA VAL A 326 9.38 -9.93 -17.17
C VAL A 326 9.62 -9.98 -18.69
N PRO A 327 10.54 -10.83 -19.17
CA PRO A 327 10.68 -11.08 -20.60
C PRO A 327 9.51 -11.94 -21.07
N LEU A 328 8.85 -11.53 -22.14
CA LEU A 328 7.74 -12.26 -22.76
C LEU A 328 8.08 -12.59 -24.21
N LEU A 329 7.66 -13.79 -24.63
CA LEU A 329 7.70 -14.22 -26.02
C LEU A 329 6.26 -14.49 -26.47
N LEU A 330 5.75 -13.65 -27.37
CA LEU A 330 4.38 -13.74 -27.83
C LEU A 330 4.32 -14.42 -29.20
N SER A 331 3.39 -15.37 -29.35
CA SER A 331 3.27 -16.19 -30.55
C SER A 331 2.18 -15.72 -31.52
N LYS A 332 1.50 -14.61 -31.23
CA LYS A 332 0.41 -14.00 -32.01
C LYS A 332 0.04 -12.66 -31.36
N SER A 333 -0.65 -11.79 -32.09
CA SER A 333 -1.21 -10.56 -31.56
C SER A 333 -2.12 -10.87 -30.36
N THR A 334 -1.91 -10.18 -29.25
CA THR A 334 -2.61 -10.43 -27.98
C THR A 334 -2.67 -9.19 -27.12
N SER A 335 -3.73 -9.06 -26.32
CA SER A 335 -3.77 -8.12 -25.21
C SER A 335 -3.09 -8.75 -24.00
N ILE A 336 -2.25 -7.97 -23.31
CA ILE A 336 -1.63 -8.36 -22.04
C ILE A 336 -2.10 -7.46 -20.90
N ARG A 337 -2.11 -8.01 -19.68
CA ARG A 337 -2.34 -7.25 -18.44
C ARG A 337 -1.55 -7.86 -17.28
N ALA A 338 -1.31 -7.07 -16.24
CA ALA A 338 -0.74 -7.53 -14.98
C ALA A 338 -1.82 -7.53 -13.89
N ARG A 339 -1.82 -8.56 -13.03
CA ARG A 339 -2.77 -8.72 -11.94
C ARG A 339 -2.08 -9.08 -10.63
N SER A 340 -2.58 -8.59 -9.50
CA SER A 340 -2.27 -9.11 -8.17
C SER A 340 -3.53 -9.64 -7.49
N ASP A 341 -3.45 -10.77 -6.81
CA ASP A 341 -4.58 -11.36 -6.09
C ASP A 341 -4.99 -10.47 -4.90
N GLY A 342 -6.30 -10.41 -4.62
CA GLY A 342 -6.82 -9.74 -3.44
C GLY A 342 -6.50 -10.49 -2.14
N THR A 343 -6.31 -9.75 -1.06
CA THR A 343 -6.06 -10.24 0.30
C THR A 343 -6.95 -9.51 1.30
N TRP A 344 -6.90 -9.88 2.58
CA TRP A 344 -7.57 -9.12 3.63
C TRP A 344 -6.94 -7.73 3.84
N GLU A 345 -5.69 -7.53 3.45
CA GLU A 345 -4.98 -6.24 3.56
C GLU A 345 -5.17 -5.36 2.32
N ARG A 346 -5.34 -5.96 1.14
CA ARG A 346 -5.28 -5.26 -0.16
C ARG A 346 -6.30 -5.78 -1.17
N LEU A 347 -6.93 -4.88 -1.91
CA LEU A 347 -7.80 -5.23 -3.01
C LEU A 347 -7.00 -5.87 -4.15
N GLU A 348 -7.69 -6.69 -4.94
CA GLU A 348 -7.19 -7.13 -6.25
C GLU A 348 -6.85 -5.90 -7.10
N SER A 349 -5.75 -5.97 -7.84
CA SER A 349 -5.40 -4.95 -8.83
C SER A 349 -5.26 -5.61 -10.18
N ILE A 350 -5.89 -5.03 -11.19
CA ILE A 350 -5.76 -5.41 -12.59
C ILE A 350 -5.35 -4.16 -13.35
N SER A 351 -4.23 -4.22 -14.07
CA SER A 351 -3.75 -3.10 -14.88
C SER A 351 -4.69 -2.84 -16.07
N GLN A 352 -4.52 -1.70 -16.73
CA GLN A 352 -5.09 -1.52 -18.06
C GLN A 352 -4.58 -2.60 -19.02
N GLU A 353 -5.45 -3.03 -19.93
CA GLU A 353 -5.10 -3.96 -21.00
C GLU A 353 -4.22 -3.24 -22.03
N MET A 354 -3.14 -3.89 -22.43
CA MET A 354 -2.21 -3.37 -23.43
C MET A 354 -2.18 -4.31 -24.65
N PRO A 355 -2.70 -3.88 -25.82
CA PRO A 355 -2.60 -4.66 -27.03
C PRO A 355 -1.17 -4.68 -27.55
N VAL A 356 -0.68 -5.87 -27.91
CA VAL A 356 0.60 -6.08 -28.58
C VAL A 356 0.33 -6.71 -29.93
N LEU A 357 0.68 -5.99 -31.00
CA LEU A 357 0.57 -6.46 -32.36
C LEU A 357 1.83 -7.25 -32.72
N ILE A 358 1.66 -8.47 -33.23
CA ILE A 358 2.77 -9.30 -33.69
C ILE A 358 2.69 -9.45 -35.21
N THR A 359 3.80 -9.16 -35.89
CA THR A 359 3.97 -9.44 -37.32
C THR A 359 4.69 -10.77 -37.52
N ARG A 360 4.36 -11.45 -38.62
CA ARG A 360 5.13 -12.63 -39.03
C ARG A 360 6.51 -12.21 -39.51
N ARG A 361 7.51 -13.05 -39.24
CA ARG A 361 8.87 -12.87 -39.79
C ARG A 361 8.95 -13.47 -41.18
N ILE A 362 9.49 -12.73 -42.15
CA ILE A 362 9.63 -13.18 -43.54
C ILE A 362 11.11 -13.27 -43.91
N SER A 363 11.61 -14.48 -44.10
CA SER A 363 12.96 -14.71 -44.65
C SER A 363 12.85 -14.91 -46.16
N VAL A 364 13.61 -14.15 -46.94
CA VAL A 364 13.58 -14.21 -48.41
C VAL A 364 14.94 -14.64 -48.94
N ASN A 365 14.94 -15.53 -49.92
CA ASN A 365 16.09 -15.91 -50.71
C ASN A 365 15.78 -15.68 -52.20
N ALA A 366 16.48 -14.70 -52.79
CA ALA A 366 16.29 -14.27 -54.17
C ALA A 366 17.63 -14.21 -54.92
N PRO A 367 17.64 -14.46 -56.23
CA PRO A 367 18.86 -14.37 -57.02
C PRO A 367 19.33 -12.91 -57.11
N VAL A 368 20.66 -12.71 -57.09
CA VAL A 368 21.27 -11.39 -57.28
C VAL A 368 21.11 -10.88 -58.73
N ALA A 369 20.98 -11.78 -59.70
CA ALA A 369 20.77 -11.43 -61.10
C ALA A 369 19.90 -12.47 -61.83
N ALA A 370 19.15 -12.01 -62.84
CA ALA A 370 18.33 -12.84 -63.72
C ALA A 370 18.42 -12.34 -65.18
N LEU A 371 18.20 -13.24 -66.14
CA LEU A 371 18.19 -12.89 -67.57
C LEU A 371 16.86 -12.26 -67.95
N LYS A 372 16.90 -11.23 -68.81
CA LYS A 372 15.71 -10.60 -69.37
C LYS A 372 14.80 -11.64 -70.02
N SER A 373 13.51 -11.55 -69.70
CA SER A 373 12.46 -12.43 -70.25
C SER A 373 12.66 -13.93 -69.98
N GLN A 374 13.49 -14.31 -69.01
CA GLN A 374 13.57 -15.67 -68.47
C GLN A 374 12.98 -15.73 -67.07
N ASN A 375 12.42 -16.89 -66.73
CA ASN A 375 11.89 -17.13 -65.39
C ASN A 375 13.04 -17.20 -64.38
N PHE A 376 12.80 -16.61 -63.21
CA PHE A 376 13.64 -16.76 -62.04
C PHE A 376 12.75 -16.97 -60.81
N GLU A 377 13.30 -17.66 -59.82
CA GLU A 377 12.57 -18.02 -58.61
C GLU A 377 12.97 -17.14 -57.44
N ILE A 378 11.97 -16.72 -56.67
CA ILE A 378 12.14 -16.10 -55.37
C ILE A 378 11.54 -17.06 -54.36
N THR A 379 12.36 -17.54 -53.42
CA THR A 379 11.94 -18.47 -52.39
C THR A 379 11.97 -17.79 -51.03
N GLY A 380 11.28 -18.33 -50.05
CA GLY A 380 11.35 -17.83 -48.69
C GLY A 380 10.58 -18.68 -47.71
N VAL A 381 10.69 -18.30 -46.44
CA VAL A 381 10.02 -18.96 -45.32
C VAL A 381 9.35 -17.91 -44.45
N LEU A 382 8.10 -18.18 -44.10
CA LEU A 382 7.29 -17.42 -43.17
C LEU A 382 7.35 -18.05 -41.77
N SER A 383 7.63 -17.24 -40.75
CA SER A 383 7.63 -17.67 -39.35
C SER A 383 6.53 -16.95 -38.55
N PRO A 384 5.73 -17.67 -37.75
CA PRO A 384 5.79 -19.12 -37.51
C PRO A 384 5.38 -19.93 -38.74
N HIS A 385 5.90 -21.16 -38.84
CA HIS A 385 5.60 -22.08 -39.93
C HIS A 385 4.10 -22.39 -39.94
N GLN A 386 3.44 -22.06 -41.03
CA GLN A 386 2.01 -22.27 -41.21
C GLN A 386 1.73 -22.46 -42.68
N GLY A 387 1.00 -23.52 -43.03
CA GLY A 387 0.50 -23.74 -44.38
C GLY A 387 -0.77 -22.95 -44.67
N GLY A 388 -0.97 -22.65 -45.95
CA GLY A 388 -2.17 -21.96 -46.44
C GLY A 388 -2.19 -20.45 -46.21
N VAL A 389 -1.06 -19.84 -45.83
CA VAL A 389 -0.99 -18.37 -45.66
C VAL A 389 -0.70 -17.73 -47.02
N PRO A 390 -1.58 -16.82 -47.52
CA PRO A 390 -1.32 -16.12 -48.77
C PRO A 390 -0.18 -15.11 -48.62
N VAL A 391 0.81 -15.19 -49.50
CA VAL A 391 1.92 -14.25 -49.61
C VAL A 391 1.93 -13.62 -51.00
N GLN A 392 2.24 -12.34 -51.09
CA GLN A 392 2.23 -11.56 -52.34
C GLN A 392 3.63 -10.99 -52.63
N LEU A 393 4.15 -11.26 -53.83
CA LEU A 393 5.32 -10.57 -54.36
C LEU A 393 4.91 -9.18 -54.87
N LEU A 394 5.63 -8.15 -54.45
CA LEU A 394 5.46 -6.77 -54.91
C LEU A 394 6.75 -6.30 -55.59
N GLN A 395 6.62 -5.55 -56.69
CA GLN A 395 7.74 -4.87 -57.35
C GLN A 395 7.55 -3.37 -57.27
N GLN A 396 8.62 -2.63 -56.99
CA GLN A 396 8.59 -1.17 -57.00
C GLN A 396 8.65 -0.65 -58.44
N ARG A 397 7.63 0.12 -58.87
CA ARG A 397 7.58 0.82 -60.16
C ARG A 397 7.08 2.24 -59.94
N ALA A 398 7.81 3.24 -60.45
CA ALA A 398 7.51 4.67 -60.22
C ALA A 398 7.24 4.98 -58.73
N SER A 399 8.10 4.45 -57.85
CA SER A 399 8.00 4.56 -56.38
C SER A 399 6.78 3.92 -55.71
N LYS A 400 5.90 3.24 -56.47
CA LYS A 400 4.75 2.49 -55.94
C LYS A 400 5.05 0.99 -55.93
N TRP A 401 4.54 0.30 -54.92
CA TRP A 401 4.61 -1.17 -54.82
C TRP A 401 3.43 -1.79 -55.56
N ILE A 402 3.69 -2.57 -56.60
CA ILE A 402 2.67 -3.16 -57.46
C ILE A 402 2.75 -4.70 -57.36
N PRO A 403 1.62 -5.41 -57.20
CA PRO A 403 1.57 -6.87 -57.25
C PRO A 403 2.19 -7.46 -58.51
N VAL A 404 3.02 -8.48 -58.32
CA VAL A 404 3.58 -9.30 -59.39
C VAL A 404 2.94 -10.68 -59.31
N GLY A 405 2.14 -11.02 -60.33
CA GLY A 405 1.38 -12.27 -60.35
C GLY A 405 0.32 -12.35 -59.25
N THR A 406 -0.26 -13.54 -59.09
CA THR A 406 -1.21 -13.85 -58.02
C THR A 406 -0.48 -14.19 -56.71
N PRO A 407 -1.12 -14.02 -55.54
CA PRO A 407 -0.58 -14.54 -54.30
C PRO A 407 -0.31 -16.05 -54.39
N VAL A 408 0.75 -16.51 -53.74
CA VAL A 408 1.03 -17.93 -53.52
C VAL A 408 0.72 -18.28 -52.07
N VAL A 409 0.40 -19.53 -51.80
CA VAL A 409 0.16 -20.01 -50.44
C VAL A 409 1.40 -20.72 -49.90
N THR A 410 1.69 -20.53 -48.63
CA THR A 410 2.76 -21.25 -47.95
C THR A 410 2.44 -22.73 -47.79
N ASP A 411 3.47 -23.58 -47.77
CA ASP A 411 3.36 -24.99 -47.38
C ASP A 411 3.34 -25.18 -45.85
N ALA A 412 3.26 -26.43 -45.38
CA ALA A 412 3.24 -26.74 -43.94
C ALA A 412 4.47 -26.22 -43.16
N ASN A 413 5.60 -25.99 -43.84
CA ASN A 413 6.82 -25.43 -43.25
C ASN A 413 6.88 -23.90 -43.38
N GLY A 414 5.81 -23.25 -43.82
CA GLY A 414 5.78 -21.82 -44.09
C GLY A 414 6.57 -21.43 -45.36
N ALA A 415 7.02 -22.38 -46.16
CA ALA A 415 7.82 -22.10 -47.35
C ALA A 415 6.94 -21.62 -48.50
N PHE A 416 7.45 -20.69 -49.30
CA PHE A 416 6.79 -20.18 -50.49
C PHE A 416 7.78 -20.03 -51.65
N ILE A 417 7.27 -20.15 -52.87
CA ILE A 417 8.04 -20.01 -54.11
C ILE A 417 7.25 -19.14 -55.09
N PHE A 418 7.87 -18.08 -55.59
CA PHE A 418 7.37 -17.30 -56.71
C PHE A 418 8.23 -17.56 -57.94
N SER A 419 7.63 -18.01 -59.03
CA SER A 419 8.24 -18.01 -60.36
C SER A 419 7.81 -16.75 -61.09
N THR A 420 8.75 -15.89 -61.48
CA THR A 420 8.46 -14.60 -62.12
C THR A 420 9.41 -14.28 -63.25
N VAL A 421 9.05 -13.29 -64.07
CA VAL A 421 9.82 -12.83 -65.24
C VAL A 421 9.86 -11.30 -65.28
N SER A 422 10.99 -10.74 -65.71
CA SER A 422 11.12 -9.31 -65.96
C SER A 422 11.46 -9.03 -67.42
N ALA A 423 10.61 -8.24 -68.09
CA ALA A 423 10.82 -7.80 -69.46
C ALA A 423 11.70 -6.54 -69.58
N GLN A 424 12.04 -5.89 -68.46
CA GLN A 424 12.84 -4.66 -68.44
C GLN A 424 14.22 -4.92 -67.84
N LYS A 425 15.27 -4.47 -68.55
CA LYS A 425 16.65 -4.48 -68.05
C LYS A 425 16.81 -3.46 -66.93
N GLY A 426 17.73 -3.72 -66.00
CA GLY A 426 18.05 -2.84 -64.88
C GLY A 426 17.81 -3.47 -63.52
N PHE A 427 17.54 -2.65 -62.51
CA PHE A 427 17.36 -3.10 -61.13
C PHE A 427 15.88 -3.27 -60.79
N GLY A 428 15.43 -4.50 -60.56
CA GLY A 428 14.11 -4.78 -60.00
C GLY A 428 14.18 -4.78 -58.49
N LYS A 429 13.49 -3.84 -57.82
CA LYS A 429 13.31 -3.85 -56.36
C LYS A 429 12.02 -4.59 -56.00
N TYR A 430 12.12 -5.52 -55.08
CA TYR A 430 11.04 -6.41 -54.69
C TYR A 430 10.88 -6.46 -53.17
N LYS A 431 9.68 -6.82 -52.71
CA LYS A 431 9.40 -7.23 -51.34
C LYS A 431 8.29 -8.26 -51.31
N ILE A 432 8.26 -9.07 -50.27
CA ILE A 432 7.15 -9.98 -49.97
C ILE A 432 6.23 -9.31 -48.96
N LYS A 433 4.92 -9.45 -49.16
CA LYS A 433 3.90 -8.95 -48.25
C LYS A 433 2.96 -10.07 -47.82
N VAL A 434 2.66 -10.12 -46.52
CA VAL A 434 1.60 -10.93 -45.92
C VAL A 434 0.55 -9.98 -45.39
N ALA A 435 -0.72 -10.20 -45.76
CA ALA A 435 -1.82 -9.37 -45.26
C ALA A 435 -2.10 -9.64 -43.78
N GLN A 436 -2.66 -8.65 -43.10
CA GLN A 436 -3.19 -8.82 -41.74
C GLN A 436 -4.27 -9.90 -41.70
N ASP A 437 -4.29 -10.69 -40.63
CA ASP A 437 -5.38 -11.61 -40.31
C ASP A 437 -5.84 -11.44 -38.85
N LEU A 438 -6.69 -12.35 -38.37
CA LEU A 438 -7.25 -12.29 -37.01
C LEU A 438 -6.18 -12.35 -35.90
N LEU A 439 -5.06 -13.04 -36.15
CA LEU A 439 -4.04 -13.36 -35.15
C LEU A 439 -2.72 -12.62 -35.39
N TRP A 440 -2.51 -12.05 -36.57
CA TRP A 440 -1.25 -11.44 -36.98
C TRP A 440 -1.46 -10.13 -37.69
N ASP A 441 -0.60 -9.16 -37.40
CA ASP A 441 -0.54 -7.91 -38.14
C ASP A 441 0.15 -8.10 -39.51
N GLN A 442 -0.05 -7.13 -40.40
CA GLN A 442 0.55 -7.11 -41.72
C GLN A 442 2.09 -7.14 -41.64
N ALA A 443 2.72 -8.05 -42.39
CA ALA A 443 4.17 -8.16 -42.45
C ALA A 443 4.70 -7.88 -43.86
N ASP A 444 5.78 -7.10 -43.94
CA ASP A 444 6.55 -6.89 -45.16
C ASP A 444 7.98 -7.42 -44.93
N SER A 445 8.57 -8.08 -45.93
CA SER A 445 9.98 -8.44 -45.88
C SER A 445 10.87 -7.20 -46.06
N GLU A 446 12.15 -7.35 -45.75
CA GLU A 446 13.15 -6.40 -46.25
C GLU A 446 13.06 -6.29 -47.79
N VAL A 447 13.42 -5.10 -48.30
CA VAL A 447 13.46 -4.85 -49.74
C VAL A 447 14.74 -5.47 -50.31
N PHE A 448 14.58 -6.32 -51.32
CA PHE A 448 15.70 -6.95 -52.03
C PHE A 448 15.73 -6.53 -53.51
N THR A 449 16.89 -6.63 -54.14
CA THR A 449 17.09 -6.18 -55.53
C THR A 449 17.60 -7.33 -56.40
N VAL A 450 16.99 -7.51 -57.57
CA VAL A 450 17.42 -8.46 -58.60
C VAL A 450 17.89 -7.67 -59.83
N VAL A 451 19.11 -7.93 -60.30
CA VAL A 451 19.66 -7.30 -61.51
C VAL A 451 19.20 -8.05 -62.77
N ILE A 452 18.43 -7.38 -63.63
CA ILE A 452 17.93 -7.95 -64.88
C ILE A 452 18.87 -7.59 -66.05
N ARG A 453 19.53 -8.61 -66.61
CA ARG A 453 20.57 -8.46 -67.66
C ARG A 453 20.06 -8.72 -69.07
#